data_AF-A0A2X3U7S8-F1
#
_entry.id   AF-A0A2X3U7S8-F1
#
_cell.length_a   1.000
_cell.length_b   1.000
_cell.length_c   1.000
_cell.angle_alpha   90.00
_cell.angle_beta   90.00
_cell.angle_gamma   90.00
#
_symmetry.space_group_name_H-M   'P 1'
#
loop_
_entity.id
_entity.type
_entity.pdbx_description
1 polymer ?
#
loop_
_entity_poly.entity_id
_entity_poly.type
_entity_poly.pdbx_seq_one_letter_code
_entity_poly.pdbx_strand_id
1 'polypeptide(L)'
;MVINIGALKSGQNELVESDIKAVVDASGDKLVKVIIETCLLSYDEKVQACQLAKLAGADFVKTSTGFSTGGATIEDIELMREVVGPNMGVKAAGGTRSYKDAQAFIKAGANRIGTSAGVAIMEGESVDGGY
;
A
#
# COMPACT_ATOMS: atom_id res chain seq x y z
N MET A 1 -6.88 1.72 -6.78
CA MET A 1 -8.06 2.15 -6.01
C MET A 1 -7.67 2.43 -4.56
N VAL A 2 -8.57 3.03 -3.77
CA VAL A 2 -8.47 3.14 -2.31
C VAL A 2 -9.63 2.35 -1.73
N ILE A 3 -9.41 1.55 -0.68
CA ILE A 3 -10.48 0.77 -0.06
C ILE A 3 -11.53 1.67 0.60
N ASN A 4 -12.73 1.13 0.80
CA ASN A 4 -13.71 1.75 1.69
C ASN A 4 -13.29 1.57 3.16
N ILE A 5 -12.53 2.54 3.69
CA ILE A 5 -11.97 2.51 5.05
C ILE A 5 -13.08 2.45 6.11
N GLY A 6 -14.17 3.20 5.91
CA GLY A 6 -15.30 3.20 6.85
C GLY A 6 -15.97 1.83 6.96
N ALA A 7 -16.15 1.14 5.84
CA ALA A 7 -16.70 -0.21 5.81
C ALA A 7 -15.79 -1.21 6.54
N LEU A 8 -14.47 -1.16 6.29
CA LEU A 8 -13.49 -2.01 6.97
C LEU A 8 -13.55 -1.82 8.49
N LYS A 9 -13.51 -0.56 8.95
CA LYS A 9 -13.60 -0.23 10.39
C LYS A 9 -14.91 -0.66 11.03
N SER A 10 -15.97 -0.78 10.24
CA SER A 10 -17.28 -1.24 10.68
C SER A 10 -17.46 -2.76 10.60
N GLY A 11 -16.40 -3.51 10.27
CA GLY A 11 -16.44 -4.97 10.14
C GLY A 11 -17.19 -5.47 8.91
N GLN A 12 -17.49 -4.61 7.94
CA GLN A 12 -18.24 -4.96 6.72
C GLN A 12 -17.31 -5.58 5.66
N ASN A 13 -16.72 -6.73 5.98
CA ASN A 13 -15.67 -7.36 5.16
C ASN A 13 -16.14 -7.71 3.73
N GLU A 14 -17.36 -8.23 3.59
CA GLU A 14 -17.94 -8.57 2.27
C GLU A 14 -18.09 -7.32 1.37
N LEU A 15 -18.46 -6.18 1.96
CA LEU A 15 -18.56 -4.92 1.22
C LEU A 15 -17.18 -4.45 0.75
N VAL A 16 -16.16 -4.57 1.59
CA VAL A 16 -14.79 -4.20 1.21
C VAL A 16 -14.23 -5.12 0.13
N GLU A 17 -14.43 -6.44 0.26
CA GLU A 17 -13.99 -7.41 -0.74
C GLU A 17 -14.67 -7.16 -2.09
N SER A 18 -16.00 -7.01 -2.10
CA SER A 18 -16.77 -6.80 -3.33
C SER A 18 -16.45 -5.46 -4.01
N ASP A 19 -16.18 -4.40 -3.25
CA ASP A 19 -15.69 -3.12 -3.77
C ASP A 19 -14.35 -3.28 -4.50
N ILE A 20 -13.41 -4.03 -3.91
CA ILE A 20 -12.12 -4.32 -4.54
C ILE A 20 -12.31 -5.21 -5.77
N LYS A 21 -13.09 -6.28 -5.63
CA LYS A 21 -13.30 -7.27 -6.69
C LYS A 21 -13.98 -6.65 -7.91
N ALA A 22 -14.92 -5.73 -7.72
CA ALA A 22 -15.54 -5.00 -8.83
C ALA A 22 -14.49 -4.22 -9.67
N VAL A 23 -13.49 -3.62 -9.02
CA VAL A 23 -12.39 -2.92 -9.72
C VAL A 23 -11.46 -3.93 -10.41
N VAL A 24 -11.14 -5.05 -9.76
CA VAL A 24 -10.32 -6.12 -10.35
C VAL A 24 -10.98 -6.68 -11.59
N ASP A 25 -12.26 -7.07 -11.52
CA ASP A 25 -12.99 -7.64 -12.64
C ASP A 25 -13.13 -6.64 -13.80
N ALA A 26 -13.32 -5.35 -13.50
CA ALA A 26 -13.37 -4.29 -14.51
C ALA A 26 -12.02 -3.97 -15.15
N SER A 27 -10.90 -4.35 -14.52
CA SER A 27 -9.55 -4.01 -14.99
C SER A 27 -9.05 -4.89 -16.14
N GLY A 28 -9.65 -6.06 -16.35
CA GLY A 28 -9.17 -7.06 -17.30
C GLY A 28 -7.71 -7.43 -17.01
N ASP A 29 -6.83 -7.27 -18.00
CA ASP A 29 -5.40 -7.63 -17.88
C ASP A 29 -4.53 -6.54 -17.21
N LYS A 30 -5.14 -5.50 -16.62
CA LYS A 30 -4.39 -4.37 -16.03
C LYS A 30 -4.18 -4.56 -14.53
N LEU A 31 -2.93 -4.33 -14.08
CA LEU A 31 -2.58 -4.47 -12.67
C LEU A 31 -3.35 -3.53 -11.74
N VAL A 32 -4.10 -4.09 -10.79
CA VAL A 32 -4.81 -3.36 -9.74
C VAL A 32 -3.98 -3.28 -8.48
N LYS A 33 -3.93 -2.06 -7.90
CA LYS A 33 -3.26 -1.79 -6.63
C LYS A 33 -4.28 -1.24 -5.65
N VAL A 34 -4.34 -1.85 -4.48
CA VAL A 34 -5.29 -1.53 -3.42
C VAL A 34 -4.58 -0.72 -2.35
N ILE A 35 -4.94 0.56 -2.22
CA ILE A 35 -4.42 1.44 -1.17
C ILE A 35 -5.25 1.22 0.08
N ILE A 36 -4.61 0.77 1.16
CA ILE A 36 -5.29 0.48 2.44
C ILE A 36 -5.30 1.66 3.40
N GLU A 37 -4.47 2.69 3.14
CA GLU A 37 -4.31 3.89 3.96
C GLU A 37 -3.90 3.57 5.40
N THR A 38 -2.71 3.00 5.54
CA THR A 38 -2.23 2.41 6.79
C THR A 38 -2.26 3.33 8.00
N CYS A 39 -2.09 4.65 7.81
CA CYS A 39 -2.12 5.63 8.89
C CYS A 39 -3.49 5.76 9.59
N LEU A 40 -4.55 5.20 9.02
CA LEU A 40 -5.90 5.20 9.61
C LEU A 40 -6.29 3.85 10.21
N LEU A 41 -5.46 2.81 10.05
CA LEU A 41 -5.79 1.43 10.39
C LEU A 41 -5.00 0.94 11.61
N SER A 42 -5.65 0.12 12.44
CA SER A 42 -4.99 -0.70 13.45
C SER A 42 -4.19 -1.83 12.81
N TYR A 43 -3.40 -2.54 13.61
CA TYR A 43 -2.67 -3.73 13.14
C TYR A 43 -3.61 -4.77 12.51
N ASP A 44 -4.67 -5.14 13.22
CA ASP A 44 -5.63 -6.15 12.76
C ASP A 44 -6.38 -5.70 11.51
N GLU A 45 -6.73 -4.41 11.41
CA GLU A 45 -7.37 -3.85 10.22
C GLU A 45 -6.44 -3.86 9.01
N LYS A 46 -5.12 -3.63 9.18
CA LYS A 46 -4.14 -3.75 8.09
C LYS A 46 -4.03 -5.19 7.59
N VAL A 47 -4.00 -6.16 8.50
CA VAL A 47 -4.00 -7.59 8.17
C VAL A 47 -5.27 -7.94 7.38
N GLN A 48 -6.44 -7.56 7.90
CA GLN A 48 -7.73 -7.82 7.26
C GLN A 48 -7.80 -7.19 5.87
N ALA A 49 -7.39 -5.93 5.71
CA ALA A 49 -7.39 -5.24 4.42
C ALA A 49 -6.51 -5.95 3.39
N CYS A 50 -5.32 -6.42 3.78
CA CYS A 50 -4.43 -7.16 2.91
C CYS A 50 -5.01 -8.53 2.51
N GLN A 51 -5.64 -9.24 3.45
CA GLN A 51 -6.31 -10.51 3.17
C GLN A 51 -7.47 -10.34 2.19
N LEU A 52 -8.31 -9.32 2.38
CA LEU A 52 -9.43 -9.03 1.48
C LEU A 52 -8.94 -8.61 0.09
N ALA A 53 -7.89 -7.78 0.00
CA ALA A 53 -7.30 -7.41 -1.29
C ALA A 53 -6.76 -8.63 -2.05
N LYS A 54 -6.11 -9.57 -1.33
CA LYS A 54 -5.62 -10.82 -1.90
C LYS A 54 -6.77 -11.74 -2.34
N LEU A 55 -7.81 -11.88 -1.52
CA LEU A 55 -8.99 -12.68 -1.82
C LEU A 55 -9.72 -12.16 -3.07
N ALA A 56 -9.85 -10.85 -3.19
CA ALA A 56 -10.46 -10.18 -4.34
C ALA A 56 -9.62 -10.28 -5.63
N GLY A 57 -8.40 -10.84 -5.57
CA GLY A 57 -7.53 -11.06 -6.73
C GLY A 57 -6.72 -9.83 -7.16
N ALA A 58 -6.49 -8.86 -6.27
CA ALA A 58 -5.66 -7.71 -6.62
C ALA A 58 -4.17 -8.11 -6.77
N ASP A 59 -3.44 -7.37 -7.61
CA ASP A 59 -2.02 -7.64 -7.87
C ASP A 59 -1.10 -7.04 -6.80
N PHE A 60 -1.52 -5.93 -6.19
CA PHE A 60 -0.73 -5.21 -5.19
C PHE A 60 -1.58 -4.70 -4.04
N VAL A 61 -0.97 -4.68 -2.86
CA VAL A 61 -1.33 -3.77 -1.77
C VAL A 61 -0.39 -2.56 -1.74
N LYS A 62 -0.93 -1.38 -1.42
CA LYS A 62 -0.20 -0.11 -1.33
C LYS A 62 -0.50 0.55 0.02
N THR A 63 0.52 1.14 0.65
CA THR A 63 0.39 1.75 1.99
C THR A 63 -0.58 2.92 2.00
N SER A 64 -0.23 4.04 1.37
CA SER A 64 -0.85 5.35 1.66
C SER A 64 -1.19 6.12 0.39
N THR A 65 -2.21 6.98 0.45
CA THR A 65 -2.51 7.88 -0.68
C THR A 65 -1.50 9.00 -0.81
N GLY A 66 -0.95 9.46 0.32
CA GLY A 66 -0.16 10.70 0.41
C GLY A 66 -0.99 11.95 0.70
N PHE A 67 -2.26 11.77 1.12
CA PHE A 67 -3.18 12.87 1.45
C PHE A 67 -3.80 12.76 2.85
N SER A 68 -3.40 11.76 3.65
CA SER A 68 -3.94 11.51 5.00
C SER A 68 -3.01 12.10 6.08
N THR A 69 -2.73 11.39 7.17
CA THR A 69 -1.90 11.87 8.30
C THR A 69 -0.50 11.24 8.36
N GLY A 70 -0.22 10.23 7.55
CA GLY A 70 1.07 9.55 7.51
C GLY A 70 1.34 8.80 6.21
N GLY A 71 2.63 8.54 5.96
CA GLY A 71 3.13 7.77 4.81
C GLY A 71 3.37 6.29 5.12
N ALA A 72 4.23 5.66 4.32
CA ALA A 72 4.71 4.30 4.56
C ALA A 72 5.69 4.26 5.74
N THR A 73 5.60 3.21 6.56
CA THR A 73 6.64 2.86 7.55
C THR A 73 7.24 1.50 7.20
N ILE A 74 8.38 1.15 7.82
CA ILE A 74 9.03 -0.14 7.60
C ILE A 74 8.16 -1.27 8.12
N GLU A 75 7.59 -1.07 9.31
CA GLU A 75 6.73 -2.03 10.01
C GLU A 75 5.48 -2.36 9.18
N ASP A 76 4.88 -1.35 8.55
CA ASP A 76 3.72 -1.55 7.67
C ASP A 76 4.09 -2.38 6.43
N ILE A 77 5.26 -2.16 5.84
CA ILE A 77 5.70 -2.90 4.66
C ILE A 77 6.00 -4.36 5.00
N GLU A 78 6.67 -4.61 6.12
CA GLU A 78 6.95 -5.96 6.60
C GLU A 78 5.66 -6.72 6.88
N LEU A 79 4.72 -6.10 7.61
CA LEU A 79 3.39 -6.66 7.88
C LEU A 79 2.65 -7.01 6.58
N MET A 80 2.56 -6.05 5.65
CA MET A 80 1.86 -6.25 4.38
C MET A 80 2.49 -7.38 3.59
N ARG A 81 3.83 -7.46 3.53
CA ARG A 81 4.57 -8.53 2.86
C ARG A 81 4.25 -9.89 3.49
N GLU A 82 4.29 -9.99 4.81
CA GLU A 82 4.00 -11.23 5.53
C GLU A 82 2.61 -11.75 5.17
N VAL A 83 1.60 -10.88 5.20
CA VAL A 83 0.20 -11.27 4.94
C VAL A 83 -0.04 -11.66 3.49
N VAL A 84 0.49 -10.89 2.53
CA VAL A 84 0.20 -11.15 1.10
C VAL A 84 1.07 -12.27 0.51
N GLY A 85 2.19 -12.60 1.15
CA GLY A 85 3.14 -13.61 0.68
C GLY A 85 3.96 -13.16 -0.51
N PRO A 86 4.70 -14.04 -1.20
CA PRO A 86 5.70 -13.65 -2.20
C PRO A 86 5.11 -13.25 -3.57
N ASN A 87 3.90 -13.68 -3.89
CA ASN A 87 3.34 -13.57 -5.24
C ASN A 87 2.62 -12.24 -5.49
N MET A 88 2.01 -11.66 -4.46
CA MET A 88 1.33 -10.37 -4.56
C MET A 88 2.31 -9.24 -4.23
N GLY A 89 2.22 -8.16 -4.98
CA GLY A 89 3.11 -7.03 -4.83
C GLY A 89 2.82 -6.16 -3.61
N VAL A 90 3.86 -5.56 -3.04
CA VAL A 90 3.74 -4.54 -1.99
C VAL A 90 4.33 -3.23 -2.50
N LYS A 91 3.56 -2.14 -2.41
CA LYS A 91 3.98 -0.80 -2.83
C LYS A 91 4.06 0.15 -1.62
N ALA A 92 5.28 0.61 -1.32
CA ALA A 92 5.50 1.73 -0.40
C ALA A 92 5.16 3.05 -1.10
N ALA A 93 4.36 3.88 -0.46
CA ALA A 93 4.02 5.22 -0.96
C ALA A 93 3.75 6.18 0.20
N GLY A 94 4.21 7.43 0.02
CA GLY A 94 4.22 8.46 1.06
C GLY A 94 5.49 8.33 1.92
N GLY A 95 6.31 9.39 1.96
CA GLY A 95 7.49 9.44 2.83
C GLY A 95 8.83 8.98 2.23
N THR A 96 8.88 8.42 1.01
CA THR A 96 10.18 8.07 0.38
C THR A 96 10.83 9.31 -0.26
N ARG A 97 11.85 9.88 0.39
CA ARG A 97 12.50 11.14 -0.02
C ARG A 97 13.97 11.03 -0.37
N SER A 98 14.60 9.91 -0.04
CA SER A 98 15.99 9.63 -0.35
C SER A 98 16.19 8.23 -0.91
N TYR A 99 17.35 7.99 -1.52
CA TYR A 99 17.77 6.66 -1.94
C TYR A 99 17.85 5.68 -0.77
N LYS A 100 18.28 6.15 0.40
CA LYS A 100 18.34 5.35 1.63
C LYS A 100 16.95 4.86 2.05
N ASP A 101 15.94 5.73 2.00
CA ASP A 101 14.55 5.35 2.33
C ASP A 101 14.02 4.32 1.33
N ALA A 102 14.27 4.53 0.03
CA ALA A 102 13.85 3.59 -1.01
C ALA A 102 14.48 2.21 -0.79
N GLN A 103 15.78 2.15 -0.48
CA GLN A 103 16.45 0.90 -0.15
C GLN A 103 15.90 0.24 1.12
N ALA A 104 15.57 1.02 2.15
CA ALA A 104 14.98 0.50 3.38
C ALA A 104 13.63 -0.16 3.11
N PHE A 105 12.74 0.49 2.35
CA PHE A 105 11.45 -0.11 1.97
C PHE A 105 11.60 -1.35 1.09
N ILE A 106 12.57 -1.38 0.17
CA ILE A 106 12.83 -2.56 -0.66
C ILE A 106 13.29 -3.74 0.21
N LYS A 107 14.20 -3.49 1.16
CA LYS A 107 14.68 -4.52 2.11
C LYS A 107 13.56 -5.03 3.01
N ALA A 108 12.65 -4.15 3.43
CA ALA A 108 11.46 -4.50 4.20
C ALA A 108 10.45 -5.36 3.41
N GLY A 109 10.56 -5.42 2.08
CA GLY A 109 9.75 -6.28 1.23
C GLY A 109 8.89 -5.56 0.19
N ALA A 110 9.04 -4.24 0.00
CA ALA A 110 8.35 -3.53 -1.07
C ALA A 110 8.93 -3.91 -2.45
N ASN A 111 8.06 -4.22 -3.42
CA ASN A 111 8.47 -4.38 -4.83
C ASN A 111 8.46 -3.04 -5.57
N ARG A 112 7.72 -2.05 -5.07
CA ARG A 112 7.48 -0.80 -5.77
C ARG A 112 7.50 0.38 -4.83
N ILE A 113 8.13 1.46 -5.29
CA ILE A 113 8.14 2.76 -4.61
C ILE A 113 7.19 3.72 -5.35
N GLY A 114 6.41 4.48 -4.58
CA GLY A 114 5.60 5.60 -5.03
C GLY A 114 6.10 6.89 -4.40
N THR A 115 6.74 7.73 -5.20
CA THR A 115 7.32 9.01 -4.76
C THR A 115 7.28 10.03 -5.90
N SER A 116 7.18 11.31 -5.56
CA SER A 116 7.39 12.44 -6.49
C SER A 116 8.87 12.83 -6.60
N ALA A 117 9.71 12.40 -5.67
CA ALA A 117 11.14 12.72 -5.59
C ALA A 117 12.02 11.81 -6.47
N GLY A 118 11.45 11.15 -7.49
CA GLY A 118 12.13 10.08 -8.22
C GLY A 118 13.45 10.50 -8.85
N VAL A 119 13.51 11.69 -9.46
CA VAL A 119 14.74 12.22 -10.08
C VAL A 119 15.81 12.49 -9.01
N ALA A 120 15.48 13.28 -7.99
CA ALA A 120 16.38 13.61 -6.88
C ALA A 120 16.96 12.35 -6.21
N ILE A 121 16.12 11.34 -5.94
CA ILE A 121 16.55 10.07 -5.36
C ILE A 121 17.60 9.37 -6.25
N MET A 122 17.40 9.38 -7.57
CA MET A 122 18.33 8.75 -8.51
C MET A 122 19.64 9.54 -8.66
N GLU A 123 19.60 10.85 -8.43
CA GLU A 123 20.77 11.74 -8.39
C GLU A 123 21.50 11.69 -7.03
N GLY A 124 20.97 10.96 -6.04
CA GLY A 124 21.55 10.84 -4.71
C GLY A 124 21.19 11.99 -3.77
N GLU A 125 20.24 12.82 -4.17
CA GLU A 125 19.73 13.95 -3.39
C GLU A 125 18.59 13.51 -2.45
N SER A 126 18.30 14.37 -1.48
CA SER A 126 17.16 14.23 -0.58
C SER A 126 16.29 15.46 -0.66
N VAL A 127 14.96 15.28 -0.68
CA VAL A 127 14.00 16.39 -0.67
C VAL A 127 13.34 16.53 0.71
N ASP A 128 13.05 17.76 1.10
CA ASP A 128 12.18 18.05 2.24
C ASP A 128 10.72 18.17 1.79
N GLY A 129 9.76 17.69 2.60
CA GLY A 129 8.34 17.78 2.28
C GLY A 129 7.45 17.18 3.36
N GLY A 130 6.14 17.50 3.30
CA GLY A 130 5.17 17.12 4.33
C GLY A 130 4.93 15.61 4.50
N TYR A 131 4.51 15.26 5.73
CA TYR A 131 4.57 14.00 6.50
C TYR A 131 5.90 13.77 7.20
#